data_AF-A0A7V6PF40-F1
#
_entry.id   AF-A0A7V6PF40-F1
#
_cell.length_a   1.000
_cell.length_b   1.000
_cell.length_c   1.000
_cell.angle_alpha   90.00
_cell.angle_beta   90.00
_cell.angle_gamma   90.00
#
_symmetry.space_group_name_H-M   'P 1'
#
loop_
_entity.id
_entity.type
_entity.pdbx_description
1 polymer ?
#
loop_
_entity_poly.entity_id
_entity_poly.type
_entity_poly.pdbx_seq_one_letter_code
_entity_poly.pdbx_strand_id
1 'polypeptide(L)'
;YGNSQSMLEAVLLRAWDKLDAATRAADEDAEPGPRGAIDLLMALMPSDAAEYNATDGLLLLREDIRNPVLRARGAAWGVYLAGALGRRLSSDAEKAERLGWQMASIWQGAHIWWAFTRCEPAETAIRRALTEWLEAVIPS
;
A
#
# COMPACT_ATOMS: atom_id res chain seq x y z
N TYR A 1 -19.48 8.94 -27.01
CA TYR A 1 -18.38 8.10 -26.49
C TYR A 1 -17.49 8.77 -25.42
N GLY A 2 -17.49 10.11 -25.24
CA GLY A 2 -16.64 10.76 -24.22
C GLY A 2 -17.10 10.68 -22.76
N ASN A 3 -18.38 10.38 -22.47
CA ASN A 3 -18.91 10.48 -21.09
C ASN A 3 -18.48 9.33 -20.17
N SER A 4 -18.33 8.11 -20.70
CA SER A 4 -18.04 6.92 -19.88
C SER A 4 -16.60 6.90 -19.35
N GLN A 5 -15.62 7.24 -20.20
CA GLN A 5 -14.22 7.30 -19.79
C GLN A 5 -13.95 8.45 -18.81
N SER A 6 -14.53 9.63 -19.04
CA SER A 6 -14.41 10.75 -18.11
C SER A 6 -15.10 10.47 -16.77
N MET A 7 -16.24 9.75 -16.78
CA MET A 7 -16.90 9.32 -15.55
C MET A 7 -16.05 8.30 -14.78
N LEU A 8 -15.47 7.31 -15.47
CA LEU A 8 -14.58 6.33 -14.85
C LEU A 8 -13.36 7.02 -14.22
N GLU A 9 -12.69 7.91 -14.95
CA GLU A 9 -11.56 8.68 -14.44
C GLU A 9 -11.93 9.49 -13.20
N ALA A 10 -13.06 10.19 -13.22
CA ALA A 10 -13.54 10.96 -12.07
C ALA A 10 -13.81 10.07 -10.84
N VAL A 11 -14.37 8.88 -11.03
CA VAL A 11 -14.61 7.91 -9.95
C VAL A 11 -13.29 7.39 -9.38
N LEU A 12 -12.32 7.04 -10.24
CA LEU A 12 -11.01 6.57 -9.81
C LEU A 12 -10.21 7.67 -9.10
N LEU A 13 -10.24 8.91 -9.59
CA LEU A 13 -9.64 10.06 -8.92
C LEU A 13 -10.23 10.26 -7.52
N ARG A 14 -11.55 10.15 -7.37
CA ARG A 14 -12.20 10.20 -6.05
C ARG A 14 -11.78 9.04 -5.15
N ALA A 15 -11.53 7.85 -5.71
CA ALA A 15 -11.00 6.72 -4.95
C ALA A 15 -9.57 7.00 -4.46
N TRP A 16 -8.73 7.58 -5.33
CA TRP A 16 -7.38 8.04 -4.95
C TRP A 16 -7.41 9.09 -3.84
N ASP A 17 -8.33 10.06 -3.88
CA ASP A 17 -8.46 11.06 -2.81
C ASP A 17 -8.81 10.44 -1.46
N LYS A 18 -9.65 9.40 -1.46
CA LYS A 18 -9.96 8.64 -0.24
C LYS A 18 -8.77 7.83 0.26
N LEU A 19 -8.05 7.18 -0.65
CA LEU A 19 -6.85 6.41 -0.31
C LEU A 19 -5.75 7.30 0.26
N ASP A 20 -5.53 8.48 -0.34
CA ASP A 20 -4.62 9.50 0.18
C ASP A 20 -5.00 9.92 1.60
N ALA A 21 -6.27 10.25 1.83
CA ALA A 21 -6.75 10.68 3.14
C ALA A 21 -6.58 9.56 4.19
N ALA A 22 -6.92 8.32 3.83
CA ALA A 22 -6.71 7.17 4.70
C ALA A 22 -5.22 6.92 4.99
N THR A 23 -4.36 7.10 3.99
CA THR A 23 -2.89 6.95 4.15
C THR A 23 -2.33 8.01 5.07
N ARG A 24 -2.77 9.27 4.95
CA ARG A 24 -2.35 10.33 5.88
C ARG A 24 -2.84 10.09 7.30
N ALA A 25 -4.10 9.70 7.47
CA ALA A 25 -4.64 9.40 8.80
C ALA A 25 -3.90 8.22 9.46
N ALA A 26 -3.71 7.11 8.74
CA ALA A 26 -2.97 5.95 9.23
C ALA A 26 -1.51 6.29 9.59
N ASP A 27 -0.91 7.19 8.82
CA ASP A 27 0.44 7.67 9.05
C ASP A 27 0.54 8.65 10.25
N GLU A 28 -0.47 9.47 10.50
CA GLU A 28 -0.53 10.32 11.69
C GLU A 28 -0.73 9.47 12.96
N ASP A 29 -1.54 8.42 12.88
CA ASP A 29 -1.87 7.54 14.01
C ASP A 29 -0.79 6.49 14.31
N ALA A 30 0.04 6.14 13.32
CA ALA A 30 1.05 5.11 13.48
C ALA A 30 2.25 5.58 14.30
N GLU A 31 2.56 4.83 15.37
CA GLU A 31 3.73 5.04 16.23
C GLU A 31 5.06 5.12 15.44
N PRO A 32 6.09 5.78 15.98
CA PRO A 32 7.43 5.67 15.45
C PRO A 32 7.97 4.23 15.50
N GLY A 33 8.89 3.90 14.59
CA GLY A 33 9.59 2.62 14.60
C GLY A 33 8.94 1.53 13.74
N PRO A 34 9.60 0.36 13.61
CA PRO A 34 9.20 -0.69 12.68
C PRO A 34 7.78 -1.22 12.88
N ARG A 35 7.32 -1.30 14.14
CA ARG A 35 5.96 -1.74 14.45
C ARG A 35 4.90 -0.80 13.86
N GLY A 36 5.09 0.51 14.00
CA GLY A 36 4.17 1.48 13.42
C GLY A 36 4.17 1.47 11.90
N ALA A 37 5.27 1.08 11.24
CA ALA A 37 5.29 0.91 9.79
C ALA A 37 4.39 -0.26 9.34
N ILE A 38 4.36 -1.35 10.11
CA ILE A 38 3.41 -2.46 9.88
C ILE A 38 1.99 -1.98 10.13
N ASP A 39 1.73 -1.32 11.26
CA ASP A 39 0.38 -0.93 11.65
C ASP A 39 -0.23 0.09 10.67
N LEU A 40 0.58 1.01 10.10
CA LEU A 40 0.18 1.89 9.00
C LEU A 40 -0.37 1.09 7.81
N LEU A 41 0.38 0.08 7.34
CA LEU A 41 -0.03 -0.73 6.20
C LEU A 41 -1.26 -1.58 6.50
N MET A 42 -1.38 -2.08 7.73
CA MET A 42 -2.55 -2.85 8.14
C MET A 42 -3.82 -1.98 8.20
N ALA A 43 -3.71 -0.71 8.60
CA ALA A 43 -4.82 0.22 8.58
C ALA A 43 -5.35 0.51 7.15
N LEU A 44 -4.50 0.38 6.13
CA LEU A 44 -4.89 0.50 4.71
C LEU A 44 -5.57 -0.76 4.15
N MET A 45 -5.63 -1.84 4.93
CA MET A 45 -6.29 -3.09 4.55
C MET A 45 -7.41 -3.44 5.52
N PRO A 46 -8.60 -2.84 5.37
CA PRO A 46 -9.76 -3.31 6.11
C PRO A 46 -10.14 -4.74 5.64
N SER A 47 -10.40 -5.61 6.62
CA SER A 47 -10.55 -7.06 6.43
C SER A 47 -11.78 -7.46 5.60
N ASP A 48 -12.80 -6.61 5.56
CA ASP A 48 -14.00 -6.76 4.72
C ASP A 48 -13.75 -6.43 3.24
N ALA A 49 -12.69 -5.69 2.92
CA ALA A 49 -12.31 -5.34 1.56
C ALA A 49 -11.26 -6.27 0.94
N ALA A 50 -10.64 -7.16 1.74
CA ALA A 50 -9.54 -8.01 1.27
C ALA A 50 -9.96 -8.96 0.13
N GLU A 51 -11.17 -9.54 0.20
CA GLU A 51 -11.68 -10.42 -0.85
C GLU A 51 -12.04 -9.66 -2.13
N TYR A 52 -12.64 -8.47 -2.00
CA TYR A 52 -12.96 -7.59 -3.13
C TYR A 52 -11.70 -7.07 -3.84
N ASN A 53 -10.70 -6.66 -3.06
CA ASN A 53 -9.41 -6.20 -3.57
C ASN A 53 -8.63 -7.33 -4.28
N ALA A 54 -8.81 -8.58 -3.86
CA ALA A 54 -8.18 -9.73 -4.47
C ALA A 54 -8.75 -10.11 -5.85
N THR A 55 -10.01 -9.75 -6.16
CA THR A 55 -10.66 -10.11 -7.43
C THR A 55 -10.73 -8.92 -8.39
N ASP A 56 -11.36 -7.82 -7.98
CA ASP A 56 -11.60 -6.66 -8.85
C ASP A 56 -10.48 -5.62 -8.75
N GLY A 57 -9.70 -5.64 -7.67
CA GLY A 57 -8.61 -4.68 -7.44
C GLY A 57 -7.52 -4.71 -8.52
N LEU A 58 -7.19 -5.87 -9.08
CA LEU A 58 -6.22 -5.98 -10.18
C LEU A 58 -6.74 -5.38 -11.49
N LEU A 59 -8.05 -5.45 -11.74
CA LEU A 59 -8.67 -4.83 -12.91
C LEU A 59 -8.67 -3.31 -12.76
N LEU A 60 -8.98 -2.78 -11.57
CA LEU A 60 -8.91 -1.35 -11.28
C LEU A 60 -7.48 -0.81 -11.40
N LEU A 61 -6.49 -1.53 -10.86
CA LEU A 61 -5.07 -1.19 -10.97
C LEU A 61 -4.62 -1.12 -12.44
N ARG A 62 -5.12 -2.02 -13.29
CA ARG A 62 -4.86 -1.97 -14.73
C ARG A 62 -5.41 -0.68 -15.37
N GLU A 63 -6.59 -0.23 -14.97
CA GLU A 63 -7.16 1.03 -15.47
C GLU A 63 -6.35 2.24 -14.99
N ASP A 64 -5.90 2.25 -13.73
CA ASP A 64 -5.02 3.30 -13.18
C ASP A 64 -3.70 3.41 -13.98
N ILE A 65 -3.04 2.27 -14.26
CA ILE A 65 -1.73 2.26 -14.95
C ILE A 65 -1.85 2.78 -16.39
N ARG A 66 -2.95 2.45 -17.08
CA ARG A 66 -3.20 2.84 -18.47
C ARG A 66 -3.48 4.33 -18.62
N ASN A 67 -4.12 4.95 -17.63
CA ASN A 67 -4.43 6.38 -17.65
C ASN A 67 -3.23 7.21 -17.13
N PRO A 68 -2.64 8.12 -17.94
CA PRO A 68 -1.51 8.94 -17.50
C PRO A 68 -1.76 9.78 -16.24
N VAL A 69 -2.97 10.27 -16.04
CA VAL A 69 -3.34 11.09 -14.88
C VAL A 69 -3.38 10.22 -13.62
N LEU A 70 -4.06 9.07 -13.69
CA LEU A 70 -4.16 8.13 -12.57
C LEU A 70 -2.80 7.49 -12.23
N ARG A 71 -1.99 7.17 -13.25
CA ARG A 71 -0.62 6.67 -13.03
C ARG A 71 0.25 7.70 -12.31
N ALA A 72 0.18 8.98 -12.68
CA ALA A 72 0.91 10.04 -11.98
C ALA A 72 0.43 10.18 -10.53
N ARG A 73 -0.89 10.03 -10.30
CA ARG A 73 -1.49 10.04 -8.97
C ARG A 73 -0.97 8.88 -8.10
N GLY A 74 -0.99 7.66 -8.62
CA GLY A 74 -0.48 6.48 -7.92
C GLY A 74 1.03 6.55 -7.63
N ALA A 75 1.82 7.13 -8.54
CA ALA A 75 3.24 7.36 -8.30
C ALA A 75 3.48 8.35 -7.15
N ALA A 76 2.72 9.46 -7.09
CA ALA A 76 2.82 10.44 -6.01
C ALA A 76 2.41 9.84 -4.66
N TRP A 77 1.34 9.03 -4.64
CA TRP A 77 0.93 8.28 -3.44
C TRP A 77 2.02 7.30 -2.99
N GLY A 78 2.62 6.56 -3.92
CA GLY A 78 3.71 5.62 -3.63
C GLY A 78 4.93 6.29 -2.99
N VAL A 79 5.32 7.48 -3.50
CA VAL A 79 6.39 8.29 -2.90
C VAL A 79 6.06 8.69 -1.47
N TYR A 80 4.83 9.14 -1.21
CA TYR A 80 4.39 9.49 0.15
C TYR A 80 4.45 8.29 1.09
N LEU A 81 3.86 7.16 0.68
CA LEU A 81 3.82 5.94 1.46
C LEU A 81 5.23 5.43 1.77
N ALA A 82 6.11 5.36 0.76
CA ALA A 82 7.50 4.95 0.95
C ALA A 82 8.23 5.88 1.94
N GLY A 83 8.02 7.20 1.86
CA GLY A 83 8.55 8.15 2.84
C GLY A 83 8.00 7.95 4.26
N ALA A 84 6.72 7.58 4.40
CA ALA A 84 6.08 7.26 5.68
C ALA A 84 6.61 6.00 6.33
N LEU A 85 6.85 4.97 5.54
CA LEU A 85 7.47 3.74 6.01
C LEU A 85 8.93 3.99 6.33
N GLY A 86 9.67 4.60 5.42
CA GLY A 86 11.12 4.80 5.53
C GLY A 86 11.56 5.51 6.79
N ARG A 87 10.91 6.62 7.14
CA ARG A 87 11.24 7.40 8.35
C ARG A 87 11.00 6.66 9.66
N ARG A 88 10.21 5.58 9.64
CA ARG A 88 9.99 4.69 10.78
C ARG A 88 11.06 3.60 10.89
N LEU A 89 11.77 3.32 9.80
CA LEU A 89 12.75 2.24 9.72
C LEU A 89 14.20 2.72 9.84
N SER A 90 14.48 3.98 9.49
CA SER A 90 15.81 4.56 9.63
C SER A 90 15.78 6.08 9.76
N SER A 91 16.77 6.62 10.49
CA SER A 91 17.07 8.06 10.52
C SER A 91 18.01 8.50 9.39
N ASP A 92 18.69 7.56 8.73
CA ASP A 92 19.48 7.83 7.53
C ASP A 92 18.54 7.97 6.32
N ALA A 93 18.60 9.10 5.63
CA ALA A 93 17.62 9.44 4.59
C ALA A 93 17.65 8.47 3.39
N GLU A 94 18.83 8.08 2.93
CA GLU A 94 18.97 7.17 1.78
C GLU A 94 18.51 5.75 2.15
N LYS A 95 18.90 5.29 3.34
CA LYS A 95 18.44 4.00 3.88
C LYS A 95 16.93 4.00 4.14
N ALA A 96 16.38 5.09 4.67
CA ALA A 96 14.95 5.25 4.91
C ALA A 96 14.16 5.14 3.59
N GLU A 97 14.53 5.90 2.56
CA GLU A 97 13.88 5.84 1.26
C GLU A 97 13.91 4.41 0.69
N ARG A 98 15.09 3.77 0.69
CA ARG A 98 15.26 2.41 0.19
C ARG A 98 14.40 1.40 0.95
N LEU A 99 14.41 1.44 2.28
CA LEU A 99 13.63 0.52 3.12
C LEU A 99 12.13 0.77 2.97
N GLY A 100 11.70 2.02 2.83
CA GLY A 100 10.30 2.37 2.61
C GLY A 100 9.73 1.77 1.32
N TRP A 101 10.46 1.90 0.20
CA TRP A 101 10.09 1.27 -1.06
C TRP A 101 10.11 -0.27 -1.00
N GLN A 102 11.08 -0.85 -0.30
CA GLN A 102 11.14 -2.29 -0.11
C GLN A 102 9.91 -2.79 0.68
N MET A 103 9.58 -2.16 1.81
CA MET A 103 8.43 -2.56 2.63
C MET A 103 7.11 -2.44 1.86
N ALA A 104 6.92 -1.35 1.11
CA ALA A 104 5.74 -1.18 0.25
C ALA A 104 5.64 -2.29 -0.83
N SER A 105 6.78 -2.69 -1.40
CA SER A 105 6.84 -3.78 -2.38
C SER A 105 6.50 -5.14 -1.77
N ILE A 106 7.01 -5.43 -0.57
CA ILE A 106 6.69 -6.66 0.17
C ILE A 106 5.20 -6.71 0.49
N TRP A 107 4.63 -5.59 0.95
CA TRP A 107 3.20 -5.50 1.25
C TRP A 107 2.32 -5.79 0.05
N GLN A 108 2.57 -5.12 -1.09
CA GLN A 108 1.83 -5.34 -2.34
C GLN A 108 2.01 -6.77 -2.85
N GLY A 109 3.22 -7.32 -2.78
CA GLY A 109 3.49 -8.71 -3.14
C GLY A 109 2.75 -9.72 -2.26
N ALA A 110 2.72 -9.49 -0.95
CA ALA A 110 2.02 -10.34 0.01
C ALA A 110 0.51 -10.38 -0.27
N HIS A 111 -0.08 -9.25 -0.62
CA HIS A 111 -1.48 -9.18 -1.07
C HIS A 111 -1.75 -10.07 -2.30
N ILE A 112 -0.91 -9.96 -3.32
CA ILE A 112 -1.05 -10.73 -4.56
C ILE A 112 -0.93 -12.23 -4.27
N TRP A 113 0.09 -12.64 -3.52
CA TRP A 113 0.29 -14.06 -3.22
C TRP A 113 -0.80 -14.63 -2.31
N TRP A 114 -1.26 -13.87 -1.32
CA TRP A 114 -2.39 -14.27 -0.49
C TRP A 114 -3.67 -14.46 -1.32
N ALA A 115 -3.94 -13.58 -2.28
CA ALA A 115 -5.12 -13.68 -3.14
C ALA A 115 -5.19 -15.02 -3.91
N PHE A 116 -4.03 -15.60 -4.26
CA PHE A 116 -3.92 -16.91 -4.89
C PHE A 116 -4.01 -18.09 -3.91
N THR A 117 -3.35 -18.00 -2.75
CA THR A 117 -3.20 -19.16 -1.85
C THR A 117 -4.36 -19.31 -0.87
N ARG A 118 -4.83 -18.20 -0.30
CA ARG A 118 -5.95 -18.13 0.68
C ARG A 118 -5.89 -19.18 1.80
N CYS A 119 -4.69 -19.62 2.20
CA CYS A 119 -4.52 -20.68 3.19
C CYS A 119 -4.85 -20.24 4.63
N GLU A 120 -4.86 -18.93 4.89
CA GLU A 120 -5.13 -18.32 6.19
C GLU A 120 -5.73 -16.90 5.99
N PRO A 121 -6.18 -16.19 7.05
CA PRO A 121 -6.65 -14.81 6.93
C PRO A 121 -5.61 -13.86 6.34
N ALA A 122 -6.04 -12.92 5.49
CA ALA A 122 -5.16 -11.96 4.82
C ALA A 122 -4.25 -11.21 5.81
N GLU A 123 -4.84 -10.74 6.91
CA GLU A 123 -4.13 -10.01 7.95
C GLU A 123 -2.96 -10.81 8.53
N THR A 124 -3.19 -12.09 8.85
CA THR A 124 -2.15 -12.96 9.40
C THR A 124 -1.02 -13.16 8.40
N ALA A 125 -1.35 -13.47 7.13
CA ALA A 125 -0.35 -13.74 6.10
C ALA A 125 0.50 -12.51 5.78
N ILE A 126 -0.13 -11.35 5.61
CA ILE A 126 0.53 -10.10 5.23
C ILE A 126 1.37 -9.56 6.38
N ARG A 127 0.84 -9.57 7.61
CA ARG A 127 1.60 -9.15 8.80
C ARG A 127 2.84 -10.03 8.99
N ARG A 128 2.72 -11.34 8.81
CA ARG A 128 3.86 -12.27 8.88
C ARG A 128 4.94 -11.92 7.85
N ALA A 129 4.56 -11.72 6.58
CA ALA A 129 5.52 -11.38 5.52
C ALA A 129 6.29 -10.07 5.81
N LEU A 130 5.61 -9.07 6.39
CA LEU A 130 6.23 -7.80 6.77
C LEU A 130 7.19 -7.96 7.96
N THR A 131 6.78 -8.70 8.99
CA THR A 131 7.63 -8.97 10.17
C THR A 131 8.88 -9.76 9.79
N GLU A 132 8.74 -10.84 9.03
CA GLU A 132 9.87 -11.67 8.58
C GLU A 132 10.86 -10.86 7.73
N TRP A 133 10.36 -9.98 6.86
CA TRP A 133 11.22 -9.08 6.09
C TRP A 133 11.95 -8.09 6.99
N LEU A 134 11.28 -7.48 7.98
CA LEU A 134 11.90 -6.55 8.93
C LEU A 134 13.03 -7.21 9.74
N GLU A 135 12.80 -8.42 10.24
CA GLU A 135 13.80 -9.21 10.96
C GLU A 135 15.03 -9.51 10.09
N ALA A 136 14.84 -9.71 8.79
CA ALA A 136 15.94 -9.95 7.86
C ALA A 136 16.76 -8.70 7.52
N VAL A 137 16.18 -7.50 7.55
CA VAL A 137 16.83 -6.25 7.08
C VAL A 137 17.23 -5.28 8.20
N ILE A 138 16.68 -5.44 9.40
CA ILE A 138 17.03 -4.65 10.60
C ILE A 138 17.67 -5.60 11.62
N PRO A 139 19.02 -5.68 11.68
CA PRO A 139 19.70 -6.46 12.69
C PRO A 139 19.35 -5.96 14.09
N SER A 140 19.16 -6.89 15.03
CA SER A 140 18.96 -6.61 16.46
C SER A 140 20.13 -5.84 17.08
#